data_AF-A0AAE3AMR3-F1
#
_entry.id   AF-A0AAE3AMR3-F1
#
_cell.length_a   1.000
_cell.length_b   1.000
_cell.length_c   1.000
_cell.angle_alpha   90.00
_cell.angle_beta   90.00
_cell.angle_gamma   90.00
#
_symmetry.space_group_name_H-M   'P 1'
#
loop_
_entity.id
_entity.type
_entity.pdbx_description
1 polymer ?
#
loop_
_entity_poly.entity_id
_entity_poly.type
_entity_poly.pdbx_seq_one_letter_code
_entity_poly.pdbx_strand_id
1 'polypeptide(L)'
;MKLKDKKGLTLVEMLCTVAILVLVSMVMVLGVQLGVRSYAKSVSYSEAQVLCSTLTTTISDELRYSGTLKVDGSGSVTGFFSQQFGSGDYTAFTTTPEGHVQLGGKDILPAKAYPYGIKAEVGSLTYDDVTALFTVQLSVKDSENKNTLAETTFEVEKLNVTTEDTAEGRARAEDIRNTEN
;
A
#
# COMPACT_ATOMS: atom_id res chain seq x y z
N MET A 1 28.15 17.02 -71.41
CA MET A 1 28.39 17.28 -69.98
C MET A 1 27.10 17.84 -69.38
N LYS A 2 26.39 17.08 -68.53
CA LYS A 2 25.12 17.51 -67.93
C LYS A 2 25.42 18.52 -66.81
N LEU A 3 25.02 19.78 -66.99
CA LEU A 3 25.08 20.79 -65.94
C LEU A 3 24.06 20.44 -64.86
N LYS A 4 24.57 20.18 -63.66
CA LYS A 4 23.81 19.78 -62.48
C LYS A 4 23.20 21.04 -61.90
N ASP A 5 21.91 21.29 -62.17
CA ASP A 5 21.13 22.39 -61.57
C ASP A 5 21.25 22.36 -60.04
N LYS A 6 21.93 23.35 -59.47
CA LYS A 6 21.99 23.58 -58.03
C LYS A 6 21.03 24.72 -57.69
N LYS A 7 19.75 24.40 -57.49
CA LYS A 7 18.79 25.36 -56.93
C LYS A 7 19.16 25.59 -55.46
N GLY A 8 19.61 26.80 -55.12
CA GLY A 8 19.83 27.21 -53.73
C GLY A 8 18.49 27.49 -53.03
N LEU A 9 18.43 27.27 -51.71
CA LEU A 9 17.27 27.66 -50.89
C LEU A 9 17.15 29.19 -50.86
N THR A 10 15.94 29.69 -51.04
CA THR A 10 15.63 31.12 -50.92
C THR A 10 15.58 31.53 -49.44
N LEU A 11 15.89 32.79 -49.13
CA LEU A 11 15.90 33.31 -47.76
C LEU A 11 14.54 33.18 -47.06
N VAL A 12 13.45 33.28 -47.84
CA VAL A 12 12.06 33.08 -47.36
C VAL A 12 11.79 31.63 -47.00
N GLU A 13 12.28 30.67 -47.79
CA GLU A 13 12.14 29.24 -47.47
C GLU A 13 12.88 28.88 -46.18
N MET A 14 14.08 29.43 -45.96
CA MET A 14 14.83 29.24 -44.72
C MET A 14 14.09 29.84 -43.51
N LEU A 15 13.55 31.06 -43.64
CA LEU A 15 12.78 31.71 -42.57
C LEU A 15 11.51 30.92 -42.22
N CYS A 16 10.78 30.45 -43.24
CA CYS A 16 9.59 29.64 -43.06
C CYS A 16 9.92 28.31 -42.36
N THR A 17 10.99 27.63 -42.79
CA THR A 17 11.44 26.38 -42.19
C THR A 17 11.80 26.56 -40.71
N VAL A 18 12.55 27.61 -40.38
CA VAL A 18 12.91 27.92 -38.98
C VAL A 18 11.68 28.22 -38.14
N ALA A 19 10.73 29.00 -38.67
CA ALA A 19 9.48 29.30 -37.95
C ALA A 19 8.69 28.02 -37.62
N ILE A 20 8.56 27.09 -38.58
CA ILE A 20 7.90 25.79 -38.35
C ILE A 20 8.65 24.97 -37.30
N LEU A 21 9.98 24.90 -37.39
CA LEU A 21 10.80 24.13 -36.44
C LEU A 21 10.68 24.68 -35.01
N VAL A 22 10.63 26.00 -34.82
CA VAL A 22 10.44 26.62 -33.50
C VAL A 22 9.08 26.26 -32.94
N LEU A 23 8.01 26.38 -33.75
CA LEU A 23 6.65 26.03 -33.31
C LEU A 23 6.53 24.55 -32.93
N VAL A 24 7.07 23.64 -33.75
CA VAL A 24 7.08 22.20 -33.46
C VAL A 24 7.87 21.89 -32.20
N SER A 25 9.04 22.53 -32.02
CA SER A 25 9.88 22.33 -30.84
C SER A 25 9.16 22.75 -29.56
N MET A 26 8.45 23.89 -29.57
CA MET A 26 7.66 24.35 -28.41
C MET A 26 6.56 23.34 -28.04
N VAL A 27 5.81 22.84 -29.02
CA VAL A 27 4.76 21.83 -28.80
C VAL A 27 5.37 20.54 -28.26
N MET A 28 6.50 20.10 -28.82
CA MET A 28 7.18 18.87 -28.41
C MET A 28 7.67 18.93 -26.94
N VAL A 29 8.27 20.04 -26.52
CA VAL A 29 8.77 20.20 -25.15
C VAL A 29 7.64 20.08 -24.13
N LEU A 30 6.51 20.75 -24.38
CA LEU A 30 5.33 20.66 -23.50
C LEU A 30 4.73 19.25 -23.52
N GLY A 31 4.63 18.64 -24.69
CA GLY A 31 4.13 17.28 -24.86
C GLY A 31 4.94 16.24 -24.08
N VAL A 32 6.27 16.30 -24.16
CA VAL A 32 7.16 15.38 -23.43
C VAL A 32 7.03 15.58 -21.91
N GLN A 33 7.01 16.82 -21.42
CA GLN A 33 6.89 17.08 -19.99
C GLN A 33 5.56 16.55 -19.41
N LEU A 34 4.46 16.75 -20.12
CA LEU A 34 3.15 16.22 -19.72
C LEU A 34 3.12 14.69 -19.80
N GLY A 35 3.68 14.11 -20.87
CA GLY A 35 3.79 12.67 -21.05
C GLY A 35 4.58 12.00 -19.92
N VAL A 36 5.76 12.54 -19.58
CA VAL A 36 6.61 12.01 -18.50
C VAL A 36 5.91 12.10 -17.15
N ARG A 37 5.26 13.22 -16.84
CA ARG A 37 4.50 13.37 -15.58
C ARG A 37 3.32 12.41 -15.50
N SER A 38 2.59 12.26 -16.60
CA SER A 38 1.48 11.31 -16.70
C SER A 38 1.96 9.88 -16.50
N TYR A 39 3.07 9.51 -17.14
CA TYR A 39 3.69 8.20 -16.97
C TYR A 39 4.15 7.96 -15.53
N ALA A 40 4.89 8.89 -14.93
CA ALA A 40 5.37 8.75 -13.56
C ALA A 40 4.21 8.59 -12.56
N LYS A 41 3.13 9.36 -12.74
CA LYS A 41 1.91 9.21 -11.96
C LYS A 41 1.30 7.83 -12.17
N SER A 42 1.11 7.41 -13.42
CA SER A 42 0.54 6.11 -13.77
C SER A 42 1.32 4.95 -13.17
N VAL A 43 2.65 4.97 -13.27
CA VAL A 43 3.52 3.95 -12.69
C VAL A 43 3.38 3.91 -11.17
N SER A 44 3.38 5.07 -10.51
CA SER A 44 3.24 5.14 -9.05
C SER A 44 1.92 4.50 -8.56
N TYR A 45 0.82 4.71 -9.29
CA TYR A 45 -0.47 4.06 -8.99
C TYR A 45 -0.41 2.54 -9.15
N SER A 46 0.18 2.04 -10.25
CA SER A 46 0.29 0.60 -10.50
C SER A 46 1.16 -0.09 -9.46
N GLU A 47 2.30 0.50 -9.11
CA GLU A 47 3.18 -0.04 -8.06
C GLU A 47 2.50 -0.02 -6.68
N ALA A 48 1.78 1.06 -6.35
CA ALA A 48 1.00 1.14 -5.12
C ALA A 48 -0.09 0.07 -5.05
N GLN A 49 -0.75 -0.24 -6.17
CA GLN A 49 -1.73 -1.31 -6.23
C GLN A 49 -1.09 -2.69 -6.04
N VAL A 50 0.06 -2.95 -6.66
CA VAL A 50 0.80 -4.21 -6.48
C VAL A 50 1.26 -4.37 -5.02
N LEU A 51 1.81 -3.32 -4.41
CA LEU A 51 2.14 -3.30 -2.98
C LEU A 51 0.90 -3.56 -2.12
N CYS A 52 -0.20 -2.86 -2.38
CA CYS A 52 -1.46 -3.01 -1.66
C CYS A 52 -2.00 -4.46 -1.72
N SER A 53 -2.00 -5.07 -2.91
CA SER A 53 -2.40 -6.47 -3.08
C SER A 53 -1.46 -7.44 -2.36
N THR A 54 -0.15 -7.20 -2.42
CA THR A 54 0.84 -8.06 -1.74
C THR A 54 0.67 -7.98 -0.23
N LEU A 55 0.53 -6.77 0.33
CA LEU A 55 0.24 -6.55 1.74
C LEU A 55 -1.07 -7.19 2.15
N THR A 56 -2.13 -7.05 1.33
CA THR A 56 -3.43 -7.68 1.59
C THR A 56 -3.28 -9.19 1.75
N THR A 57 -2.54 -9.85 0.86
CA THR A 57 -2.26 -11.29 0.95
C THR A 57 -1.45 -11.62 2.19
N THR A 58 -0.32 -10.95 2.43
CA THR A 58 0.54 -11.23 3.59
C THR A 58 -0.18 -11.01 4.93
N ILE A 59 -0.95 -9.92 5.05
CA ILE A 59 -1.74 -9.62 6.24
C ILE A 59 -2.87 -10.65 6.40
N SER A 60 -3.53 -11.04 5.31
CA SER A 60 -4.57 -12.07 5.35
C SER A 60 -4.01 -13.39 5.86
N ASP A 61 -2.83 -13.80 5.40
CA ASP A 61 -2.20 -15.04 5.83
C ASP A 61 -1.81 -14.98 7.32
N GLU A 62 -1.26 -13.85 7.80
CA GLU A 62 -0.95 -13.66 9.22
C GLU A 62 -2.20 -13.73 10.11
N LEU A 63 -3.27 -13.05 9.71
CA LEU A 63 -4.50 -13.01 10.48
C LEU A 63 -5.25 -14.34 10.46
N ARG A 64 -5.29 -15.01 9.30
CA ARG A 64 -5.94 -16.31 9.13
C ARG A 64 -5.41 -17.36 10.11
N TYR A 65 -4.10 -17.35 10.37
CA TYR A 65 -3.45 -18.29 11.27
C TYR A 65 -3.07 -17.69 12.63
N SER A 66 -3.57 -16.50 12.94
CA SER A 66 -3.32 -15.83 14.22
C SER A 66 -3.77 -16.67 15.41
N GLY A 67 -3.01 -16.61 16.51
CA GLY A 67 -3.34 -17.23 17.79
C GLY A 67 -4.33 -16.40 18.59
N THR A 68 -4.17 -16.38 19.92
CA THR A 68 -5.04 -15.62 20.82
C THR A 68 -5.07 -14.14 20.47
N LEU A 69 -6.27 -13.54 20.53
CA LEU A 69 -6.50 -12.13 20.21
C LEU A 69 -6.68 -11.28 21.47
N LYS A 70 -6.18 -10.05 21.40
CA LYS A 70 -6.46 -8.98 22.35
C LYS A 70 -7.31 -7.92 21.67
N VAL A 71 -8.61 -7.96 21.94
CA VAL A 71 -9.60 -7.06 21.37
C VAL A 71 -10.12 -6.12 22.46
N ASP A 72 -10.28 -4.84 22.14
CA ASP A 72 -10.86 -3.86 23.06
C ASP A 72 -12.41 -3.89 23.04
N GLY A 73 -13.05 -3.06 23.87
CA GLY A 73 -14.51 -3.01 23.97
C GLY A 73 -15.24 -2.51 22.72
N SER A 74 -14.51 -2.01 21.70
CA SER A 74 -15.07 -1.56 20.42
C SER A 74 -14.95 -2.60 19.30
N GLY A 75 -14.34 -3.76 19.58
CA GLY A 75 -14.05 -4.78 18.57
C GLY A 75 -12.72 -4.55 17.84
N SER A 76 -11.93 -3.55 18.23
CA SER A 76 -10.62 -3.27 17.62
C SER A 76 -9.55 -4.23 18.15
N VAL A 77 -8.78 -4.82 17.26
CA VAL A 77 -7.70 -5.74 17.61
C VAL A 77 -6.46 -4.93 17.99
N THR A 78 -6.16 -4.90 19.29
CA THR A 78 -5.00 -4.19 19.84
C THR A 78 -3.75 -5.06 19.91
N GLY A 79 -3.88 -6.36 19.68
CA GLY A 79 -2.77 -7.29 19.53
C GLY A 79 -3.23 -8.72 19.26
N PHE A 80 -2.34 -9.53 18.69
CA PHE A 80 -2.56 -10.95 18.44
C PHE A 80 -1.23 -11.71 18.42
N PHE A 81 -1.28 -13.02 18.65
CA PHE A 81 -0.13 -13.89 18.45
C PHE A 81 0.07 -14.16 16.96
N SER A 82 1.14 -13.62 16.39
CA SER A 82 1.59 -13.93 15.03
C SER A 82 2.43 -15.20 15.02
N GLN A 83 2.17 -16.08 14.04
CA GLN A 83 2.91 -17.33 13.88
C GLN A 83 4.27 -17.11 13.22
N GLN A 84 4.38 -16.16 12.29
CA GLN A 84 5.61 -15.93 11.53
C GLN A 84 6.48 -14.81 12.12
N PHE A 85 5.86 -13.79 12.71
CA PHE A 85 6.53 -12.59 13.19
C PHE A 85 6.50 -12.42 14.72
N GLY A 86 5.74 -13.27 15.42
CA GLY A 86 5.64 -13.25 16.88
C GLY A 86 6.97 -13.55 17.57
N SER A 87 7.17 -12.90 18.72
CA SER A 87 8.35 -13.13 19.59
C SER A 87 7.95 -13.77 20.94
N GLY A 88 6.75 -14.34 21.03
CA GLY A 88 6.18 -14.89 22.27
C GLY A 88 5.25 -13.93 23.04
N ASP A 89 5.09 -12.69 22.56
CA ASP A 89 4.14 -11.69 23.08
C ASP A 89 3.11 -11.30 22.01
N TYR A 90 2.03 -10.64 22.44
CA TYR A 90 1.05 -10.03 21.54
C TYR A 90 1.71 -8.99 20.63
N THR A 91 1.45 -9.09 19.33
CA THR A 91 1.93 -8.16 18.29
C THR A 91 0.78 -7.45 17.61
N ALA A 92 1.01 -6.23 17.12
CA ALA A 92 0.05 -5.47 16.33
C ALA A 92 0.73 -4.93 15.08
N PHE A 93 -0.07 -4.67 14.04
CA PHE A 93 0.43 -3.97 12.87
C PHE A 93 0.82 -2.55 13.25
N THR A 94 2.00 -2.14 12.81
CA THR A 94 2.52 -0.79 12.98
C THR A 94 3.10 -0.32 11.67
N THR A 95 3.31 0.99 11.54
CA THR A 95 3.91 1.58 10.35
C THR A 95 5.17 2.34 10.75
N THR A 96 6.28 2.09 10.06
CA THR A 96 7.52 2.84 10.28
C THR A 96 7.39 4.30 9.84
N PRO A 97 8.28 5.21 10.27
CA PRO A 97 8.34 6.57 9.72
C PRO A 97 8.52 6.62 8.19
N GLU A 98 9.17 5.61 7.63
CA GLU A 98 9.38 5.43 6.19
C GLU A 98 8.11 4.95 5.48
N GLY A 99 7.10 4.46 6.21
CA GLY A 99 5.84 3.96 5.65
C GLY A 99 5.83 2.47 5.38
N HIS A 100 6.67 1.69 6.05
CA HIS A 100 6.66 0.23 5.93
C HIS A 100 5.72 -0.37 6.96
N VAL A 101 4.87 -1.31 6.55
CA VAL A 101 4.06 -2.08 7.49
C VAL A 101 4.95 -3.09 8.21
N GLN A 102 4.84 -3.10 9.53
CA GLN A 102 5.58 -3.97 10.43
C GLN A 102 4.65 -4.79 11.31
N LEU A 103 5.14 -5.97 11.69
CA LEU A 103 4.55 -6.81 12.72
C LEU A 103 5.66 -7.28 13.65
N GLY A 104 5.48 -7.08 14.97
CA GLY A 104 6.51 -7.42 15.95
C GLY A 104 7.85 -6.69 15.74
N GLY A 105 7.83 -5.47 15.18
CA GLY A 105 9.02 -4.68 14.89
C GLY A 105 9.82 -5.13 13.67
N LYS A 106 9.28 -6.04 12.85
CA LYS A 106 9.89 -6.49 11.58
C LYS A 106 9.01 -6.08 10.41
N ASP A 107 9.64 -5.61 9.33
CA ASP A 107 8.94 -5.31 8.07
C ASP A 107 8.32 -6.61 7.51
N ILE A 108 7.01 -6.60 7.26
CA ILE A 108 6.31 -7.77 6.70
C ILE A 108 6.65 -7.99 5.22
N LEU A 109 7.05 -6.91 4.54
CA LEU A 109 7.58 -6.93 3.18
C LEU A 109 8.94 -6.23 3.16
N PRO A 110 9.90 -6.68 2.34
CA PRO A 110 11.19 -6.03 2.24
C PRO A 110 11.05 -4.58 1.75
N ALA A 111 11.96 -3.70 2.17
CA ALA A 111 11.98 -2.28 1.75
C ALA A 111 11.89 -2.06 0.22
N LYS A 112 12.41 -3.01 -0.57
CA LYS A 112 12.31 -2.96 -2.05
C LYS A 112 10.88 -3.07 -2.60
N ALA A 113 9.93 -3.55 -1.80
CA ALA A 113 8.51 -3.60 -2.14
C ALA A 113 7.84 -2.21 -2.10
N TYR A 114 8.54 -1.18 -1.61
CA TYR A 114 8.06 0.20 -1.47
C TYR A 114 8.78 1.14 -2.47
N PRO A 115 8.53 1.01 -3.78
CA PRO A 115 9.20 1.82 -4.79
C PRO A 115 8.77 3.29 -4.68
N TYR A 116 9.65 4.20 -5.09
CA TYR A 116 9.39 5.66 -5.11
C TYR A 116 9.03 6.27 -3.74
N GLY A 117 9.31 5.55 -2.64
CA GLY A 117 9.00 5.99 -1.29
C GLY A 117 7.52 5.98 -0.94
N ILE A 118 6.69 5.23 -1.68
CA ILE A 118 5.28 5.04 -1.31
C ILE A 118 5.18 4.40 0.07
N LYS A 119 4.12 4.78 0.80
CA LYS A 119 3.95 4.44 2.21
C LYS A 119 2.67 3.65 2.39
N ALA A 120 2.69 2.58 3.18
CA ALA A 120 1.50 1.80 3.48
C ALA A 120 1.20 1.78 4.97
N GLU A 121 -0.08 1.74 5.32
CA GLU A 121 -0.53 1.64 6.70
C GLU A 121 -1.81 0.80 6.80
N VAL A 122 -1.89 0.03 7.90
CA VAL A 122 -3.13 -0.62 8.32
C VAL A 122 -3.90 0.40 9.15
N GLY A 123 -4.97 0.96 8.58
CA GLY A 123 -5.75 2.03 9.19
C GLY A 123 -6.73 1.53 10.26
N SER A 124 -7.33 0.36 10.03
CA SER A 124 -8.19 -0.30 11.02
C SER A 124 -8.06 -1.83 10.92
N LEU A 125 -8.19 -2.47 12.09
CA LEU A 125 -8.25 -3.92 12.22
C LEU A 125 -9.27 -4.25 13.32
N THR A 126 -10.42 -4.78 12.94
CA THR A 126 -11.47 -5.21 13.86
C THR A 126 -11.70 -6.71 13.76
N TYR A 127 -12.26 -7.30 14.81
CA TYR A 127 -12.62 -8.73 14.85
C TYR A 127 -14.04 -8.92 15.39
N ASP A 128 -14.84 -9.67 14.65
CA ASP A 128 -16.17 -10.13 15.04
C ASP A 128 -16.08 -11.60 15.48
N ASP A 129 -16.40 -11.86 16.75
CA ASP A 129 -16.35 -13.19 17.36
C ASP A 129 -17.55 -14.08 16.99
N VAL A 130 -18.64 -13.50 16.48
CA VAL A 130 -19.82 -14.23 16.00
C VAL A 130 -19.55 -14.84 14.63
N THR A 131 -18.97 -14.04 13.72
CA THR A 131 -18.66 -14.48 12.35
C THR A 131 -17.24 -15.02 12.20
N ALA A 132 -16.40 -14.87 13.23
CA ALA A 132 -14.97 -15.20 13.22
C ALA A 132 -14.17 -14.48 12.11
N LEU A 133 -14.63 -13.28 11.71
CA LEU A 133 -14.03 -12.48 10.65
C LEU A 133 -13.23 -11.30 11.23
N PHE A 134 -12.03 -11.11 10.69
CA PHE A 134 -11.35 -9.84 10.76
C PHE A 134 -11.84 -8.92 9.64
N THR A 135 -11.95 -7.63 9.92
CA THR A 135 -12.10 -6.59 8.89
C THR A 135 -10.87 -5.69 8.94
N VAL A 136 -10.19 -5.55 7.80
CA VAL A 136 -8.93 -4.80 7.69
C VAL A 136 -9.10 -3.68 6.68
N GLN A 137 -8.72 -2.46 7.05
CA GLN A 137 -8.56 -1.36 6.11
C GLN A 137 -7.06 -1.08 5.89
N LEU A 138 -6.63 -1.18 4.64
CA LEU A 138 -5.25 -0.95 4.22
C LEU A 138 -5.21 0.21 3.22
N SER A 139 -4.29 1.15 3.44
CA SER A 139 -4.05 2.24 2.50
C SER A 139 -2.58 2.33 2.10
N VAL A 140 -2.35 2.71 0.84
CA VAL A 140 -1.03 3.04 0.28
C VAL A 140 -1.09 4.47 -0.24
N LYS A 141 -0.18 5.29 0.25
CA LYS A 141 -0.08 6.73 -0.01
C LYS A 141 1.22 7.04 -0.73
N ASP A 142 1.26 8.22 -1.35
CA ASP A 142 2.49 8.76 -1.93
C ASP A 142 3.57 9.04 -0.87
N SER A 143 4.78 9.33 -1.33
CA SER A 143 5.93 9.55 -0.44
C SER A 143 5.79 10.76 0.49
N GLU A 144 4.95 11.72 0.11
CA GLU A 144 4.61 12.90 0.91
C GLU A 144 3.44 12.65 1.88
N ASN A 145 2.81 11.48 1.84
CA ASN A 145 1.64 11.11 2.63
C ASN A 145 0.41 12.03 2.37
N LYS A 146 0.33 12.63 1.18
CA LYS A 146 -0.72 13.59 0.78
C LYS A 146 -1.83 12.93 -0.04
N ASN A 147 -1.48 11.97 -0.89
CA ASN A 147 -2.42 11.34 -1.81
C ASN A 147 -2.50 9.84 -1.54
N THR A 148 -3.71 9.32 -1.40
CA THR A 148 -3.96 7.88 -1.41
C THR A 148 -3.87 7.37 -2.85
N LEU A 149 -2.94 6.45 -3.09
CA LEU A 149 -2.68 5.83 -4.39
C LEU A 149 -3.46 4.53 -4.55
N ALA A 150 -3.60 3.76 -3.47
CA ALA A 150 -4.43 2.57 -3.42
C ALA A 150 -5.03 2.43 -2.02
N GLU A 151 -6.25 1.92 -1.93
CA GLU A 151 -6.91 1.64 -0.67
C GLU A 151 -7.80 0.41 -0.87
N THR A 152 -7.87 -0.43 0.16
CA THR A 152 -8.71 -1.62 0.13
C THR A 152 -9.24 -1.92 1.53
N THR A 153 -10.44 -2.48 1.58
CA THR A 153 -11.01 -3.08 2.78
C THR A 153 -11.32 -4.53 2.47
N PHE A 154 -10.86 -5.44 3.31
CA PHE A 154 -11.02 -6.87 3.10
C PHE A 154 -11.30 -7.60 4.41
N GLU A 155 -11.92 -8.77 4.27
CA GLU A 155 -12.29 -9.63 5.39
C GLU A 155 -11.47 -10.91 5.39
N VAL A 156 -11.12 -11.39 6.58
CA VAL A 156 -10.29 -12.59 6.76
C VAL A 156 -10.91 -13.47 7.83
N GLU A 157 -11.25 -14.71 7.46
CA GLU A 157 -11.69 -15.72 8.41
C GLU A 157 -10.50 -16.26 9.22
N LYS A 158 -10.65 -16.25 10.56
CA LYS A 158 -9.68 -16.88 11.46
C LYS A 158 -9.87 -18.38 11.47
N LEU A 159 -8.85 -19.14 11.11
CA LEU A 159 -8.92 -20.61 11.11
C LEU A 159 -8.52 -21.22 12.45
N ASN A 160 -7.61 -20.58 13.18
CA ASN A 160 -7.15 -21.09 14.47
C ASN A 160 -8.04 -20.57 15.61
N VAL A 161 -9.32 -20.93 15.60
CA VAL A 161 -10.29 -20.50 16.62
C VAL A 161 -10.05 -21.31 17.90
N THR A 162 -9.51 -20.66 18.93
CA THR A 162 -9.42 -21.23 20.28
C THR A 162 -10.63 -20.85 21.11
N THR A 163 -11.01 -21.69 22.08
CA THR A 163 -12.17 -21.46 22.98
C THR A 163 -12.09 -20.17 23.79
N GLU A 164 -10.91 -19.54 23.91
CA GLU A 164 -10.69 -18.26 24.57
C GLU A 164 -11.01 -17.04 23.67
N ASP A 165 -11.03 -17.21 22.36
CA ASP A 165 -11.36 -16.14 21.40
C ASP A 165 -12.87 -15.95 21.23
N THR A 166 -13.68 -16.89 21.76
CA THR A 166 -15.14 -16.83 21.76
C THR A 166 -15.66 -16.05 22.96
N ALA A 167 -16.83 -15.41 22.83
CA ALA A 167 -17.51 -14.71 23.92
C ALA A 167 -17.59 -15.53 25.23
N GLU A 168 -17.79 -16.85 25.13
CA GLU A 168 -17.83 -17.77 26.29
C GLU A 168 -16.47 -17.90 27.02
N GLY A 169 -15.35 -17.87 26.28
CA GLY A 169 -14.01 -17.93 26.85
C GLY A 169 -13.62 -16.64 27.57
N ARG A 170 -13.99 -15.49 27.00
CA ARG A 170 -13.76 -14.18 27.63
C ARG A 170 -14.56 -13.99 28.92
N ALA A 171 -15.83 -14.42 28.92
CA ALA A 171 -16.67 -14.37 30.12
C ALA A 171 -16.10 -15.23 31.26
N ARG A 172 -15.59 -16.43 30.96
CA ARG A 172 -14.93 -17.29 31.96
C ARG A 172 -13.62 -16.70 32.49
N ALA A 173 -12.81 -16.06 31.64
CA ALA A 173 -11.56 -15.44 32.05
C ALA A 173 -11.75 -14.15 32.87
N GLU A 174 -12.86 -13.43 32.68
CA GLU A 174 -13.25 -12.31 33.56
C GLU A 174 -13.76 -12.78 34.92
N ASP A 175 -14.55 -13.86 34.98
CA ASP A 175 -15.10 -14.39 36.22
C ASP A 175 -14.00 -14.93 37.17
N ILE A 176 -12.96 -15.56 36.61
CA ILE A 176 -11.79 -16.03 37.38
C ILE A 176 -10.99 -14.84 37.93
N ARG A 177 -10.76 -13.79 37.13
CA ARG A 177 -10.03 -12.58 37.57
C ARG A 177 -10.77 -11.79 38.65
N ASN A 178 -12.10 -11.87 38.68
CA ASN A 178 -12.91 -11.17 39.67
C ASN A 178 -13.09 -11.98 40.97
N THR A 179 -12.73 -13.26 40.97
CA THR A 179 -12.78 -14.14 42.16
C THR A 179 -11.47 -14.11 42.96
N GLU A 180 -10.36 -13.65 42.37
CA GLU A 180 -9.05 -13.54 43.03
C GLU A 180 -8.77 -12.16 43.66
N ASN A 181 -9.76 -11.27 43.74
CA ASN A 181 -9.68 -9.95 44.37
C ASN A 181 -10.56 -9.84 45.63
#